data_AF-A0A5M3MVU7-F1
#
_entry.id   AF-A0A5M3MVU7-F1
#
_cell.length_a   1.000
_cell.length_b   1.000
_cell.length_c   1.000
_cell.angle_alpha   90.00
_cell.angle_beta   90.00
_cell.angle_gamma   90.00
#
_symmetry.space_group_name_H-M   'P 1'
#
loop_
_entity.id
_entity.type
_entity.pdbx_description
1 polymer ?
#
loop_
_entity_poly.entity_id
_entity_poly.type
_entity_poly.pdbx_seq_one_letter_code
_entity_poly.pdbx_strand_id
1 'polypeptide(L)'
;MHVDTNLDTLPFDVLQTIATSLEVLDLIHLRQVSKRLRDFTSERVVWTEKYRTSHLPRPPGPLTSHSLLDLEKILVRTAKVHQNMVTKAEPLSIRDTDIGAEEDFRLLAGRWLISRSTDEVHCRDLDNPDFPRSSPIVCIHECSDDYNLSSLDCIEIIGHNGHSHAFIIIIEQRGLEEAWLIVLKLRELTQANELCDEIYRRHFYLLGSSSSVEAAIGPSSLLVKWENVNNVLLIIDINDTQPVSPLEVFDDTTEEVWD
;
A
#
# COMPACT_ATOMS: atom_id res chain seq x y z
N MET A 1 21.10 -54.66 -18.94
CA MET A 1 20.10 -53.63 -19.32
C MET A 1 20.39 -52.41 -18.47
N HIS A 2 20.93 -51.34 -19.06
CA HIS A 2 20.98 -50.04 -18.38
C HIS A 2 19.59 -49.43 -18.46
N VAL A 3 18.98 -49.16 -17.31
CA VAL A 3 17.74 -48.38 -17.24
C VAL A 3 18.19 -46.93 -17.17
N ASP A 4 18.05 -46.19 -18.26
CA ASP A 4 18.33 -44.76 -18.28
C ASP A 4 17.23 -44.06 -17.47
N THR A 5 17.54 -43.74 -16.21
CA THR A 5 16.67 -42.96 -15.33
C THR A 5 16.72 -41.49 -15.74
N ASN A 6 15.90 -41.14 -16.72
CA ASN A 6 15.69 -39.75 -17.11
C ASN A 6 14.61 -39.12 -16.22
N LEU A 7 14.76 -37.85 -15.85
CA LEU A 7 13.77 -37.07 -15.09
C LEU A 7 12.38 -37.14 -15.74
N ASP A 8 12.34 -37.16 -17.07
CA ASP A 8 11.11 -37.30 -17.88
C ASP A 8 10.41 -38.65 -17.75
N THR A 9 10.96 -39.63 -17.03
CA THR A 9 10.32 -40.93 -16.81
C THR A 9 9.69 -41.05 -15.42
N LEU A 10 9.93 -40.07 -14.55
CA LEU A 10 9.45 -40.11 -13.18
C LEU A 10 7.91 -40.00 -13.10
N PRO A 11 7.30 -40.67 -12.11
CA PRO A 11 5.89 -40.48 -11.75
C PRO A 11 5.55 -39.01 -11.46
N PHE A 12 4.29 -38.63 -11.70
CA PHE A 12 3.83 -37.24 -11.57
C PHE A 12 4.00 -36.67 -10.16
N ASP A 13 3.69 -37.46 -9.14
CA ASP A 13 3.84 -37.13 -7.72
C ASP A 13 5.30 -36.84 -7.33
N VAL A 14 6.24 -37.62 -7.88
CA VAL A 14 7.69 -37.37 -7.70
C VAL A 14 8.10 -36.08 -8.38
N LEU A 15 7.64 -35.84 -9.62
CA LEU A 15 7.88 -34.58 -10.34
C LEU A 15 7.29 -33.38 -9.60
N GLN A 16 6.11 -33.52 -9.02
CA GLN A 16 5.47 -32.50 -8.20
C GLN A 16 6.30 -32.18 -6.95
N THR A 17 6.81 -33.21 -6.26
CA THR A 17 7.68 -33.04 -5.10
C THR A 17 8.98 -32.32 -5.46
N ILE A 18 9.58 -32.63 -6.61
CA ILE A 18 10.75 -31.93 -7.11
C ILE A 18 10.38 -30.47 -7.42
N ALA A 19 9.29 -30.23 -8.16
CA ALA A 19 8.85 -28.90 -8.55
C ALA A 19 8.54 -27.97 -7.36
N THR A 20 7.97 -28.50 -6.28
CA THR A 20 7.72 -27.70 -5.07
C THR A 20 9.01 -27.31 -4.36
N SER A 21 10.06 -28.14 -4.45
CA SER A 21 11.38 -27.85 -3.87
C SER A 21 12.24 -26.85 -4.68
N LEU A 22 12.02 -26.73 -6.00
CA LEU A 22 12.78 -25.83 -6.87
C LEU A 22 12.41 -24.36 -6.65
N GLU A 23 13.31 -23.41 -6.86
CA GLU A 23 12.91 -21.99 -6.91
C GLU A 23 12.00 -21.70 -8.11
N VAL A 24 11.25 -20.60 -8.04
CA VAL A 24 10.31 -20.23 -9.12
C VAL A 24 11.02 -20.07 -10.46
N LEU A 25 12.21 -19.47 -10.48
CA LEU A 25 12.97 -19.27 -11.72
C LEU A 25 13.55 -20.59 -12.26
N ASP A 26 13.95 -21.50 -11.38
CA ASP A 26 14.41 -22.85 -11.77
C ASP A 26 13.28 -23.67 -12.37
N LEU A 27 12.06 -23.52 -11.85
CA LEU A 27 10.87 -24.16 -12.43
C LEU A 27 10.59 -23.66 -13.86
N ILE A 28 10.83 -22.38 -14.14
CA ILE A 28 10.76 -21.82 -15.49
C ILE A 28 11.87 -22.38 -16.39
N HIS A 29 13.09 -22.55 -15.88
CA HIS A 29 14.17 -23.19 -16.63
C HIS A 29 13.89 -24.67 -16.90
N LEU A 30 13.26 -25.39 -15.96
CA LEU A 30 12.88 -26.80 -16.11
C LEU A 30 11.97 -27.03 -17.32
N ARG A 31 11.06 -26.08 -17.61
CA ARG A 31 10.18 -26.07 -18.79
C ARG A 31 10.93 -26.09 -20.12
N GLN A 32 12.19 -25.66 -20.14
CA GLN A 32 13.01 -25.56 -21.34
C GLN A 32 13.75 -26.87 -21.64
N VAL A 33 13.80 -27.81 -20.70
CA VAL A 33 14.60 -29.05 -20.81
C VAL A 33 13.92 -30.09 -21.70
N SER A 34 12.63 -30.35 -21.51
CA SER A 34 11.89 -31.37 -22.26
C SER A 34 10.43 -30.99 -22.49
N LYS A 35 9.78 -31.61 -23.48
CA LYS A 35 8.34 -31.41 -23.74
C LYS A 35 7.49 -31.88 -22.55
N ARG A 36 7.83 -33.02 -21.93
CA ARG A 36 7.05 -33.53 -20.79
C ARG A 36 7.15 -32.63 -19.57
N LEU A 37 8.34 -32.11 -19.26
CA LEU A 37 8.52 -31.15 -18.17
C LEU A 37 7.83 -29.83 -18.48
N ARG A 38 7.77 -29.43 -19.75
CA ARG A 38 6.98 -28.28 -20.16
C ARG A 38 5.49 -28.47 -19.90
N ASP A 39 4.95 -29.59 -20.33
CA ASP A 39 3.53 -29.91 -20.16
C ASP A 39 3.21 -30.00 -18.65
N PHE A 40 4.05 -30.70 -17.88
CA PHE A 40 3.93 -30.81 -16.42
C PHE A 40 4.01 -29.45 -15.70
N THR A 41 4.99 -28.60 -16.01
CA THR A 41 5.09 -27.24 -15.42
C THR A 41 4.02 -26.28 -15.96
N SER A 42 3.18 -26.72 -16.90
CA SER A 42 2.00 -25.98 -17.37
C SER A 42 0.71 -26.45 -16.68
N GLU A 43 0.81 -27.30 -15.65
CA GLU A 43 -0.33 -27.70 -14.83
C GLU A 43 -0.62 -26.69 -13.72
N ARG A 44 -1.89 -26.28 -13.57
CA ARG A 44 -2.30 -25.28 -12.56
C ARG A 44 -1.99 -25.74 -11.13
N VAL A 45 -2.06 -27.05 -10.87
CA VAL A 45 -1.78 -27.61 -9.54
C VAL A 45 -0.34 -27.33 -9.09
N VAL A 46 0.63 -27.37 -10.01
CA VAL A 46 2.04 -27.08 -9.72
C VAL A 46 2.19 -25.63 -9.24
N TRP A 47 1.61 -24.68 -9.98
CA TRP A 47 1.67 -23.26 -9.62
C TRP A 47 0.86 -22.90 -8.37
N THR A 48 -0.28 -23.57 -8.16
CA THR A 48 -1.08 -23.40 -6.94
C THR A 48 -0.29 -23.86 -5.72
N GLU A 49 0.34 -25.03 -5.80
CA GLU A 49 1.16 -25.57 -4.72
C GLU A 49 2.41 -24.73 -4.50
N LYS A 50 3.05 -24.28 -5.58
CA LYS A 50 4.20 -23.39 -5.49
C LYS A 50 3.84 -22.04 -4.86
N TYR A 51 2.65 -21.52 -5.18
CA TYR A 51 2.14 -20.30 -4.56
C TYR A 51 1.97 -20.47 -3.05
N ARG A 52 1.44 -21.61 -2.60
CA ARG A 52 1.24 -21.87 -1.16
C ARG A 52 2.54 -22.09 -0.40
N THR A 53 3.50 -22.77 -1.01
CA THR A 53 4.74 -23.23 -0.34
C THR A 53 5.91 -22.27 -0.48
N SER A 54 5.86 -21.33 -1.42
CA SER A 54 6.93 -20.33 -1.61
C SER A 54 7.15 -19.46 -0.36
N HIS A 55 8.34 -18.89 -0.20
CA HIS A 55 8.64 -17.86 0.80
C HIS A 55 8.61 -16.44 0.22
N LEU A 56 8.29 -16.31 -1.07
CA LEU A 56 8.23 -15.03 -1.76
C LEU A 56 7.03 -14.19 -1.28
N PRO A 57 7.20 -12.85 -1.14
CA PRO A 57 6.10 -11.93 -0.90
C PRO A 57 4.99 -12.09 -1.94
N ARG A 58 3.75 -12.27 -1.49
CA ARG A 58 2.62 -12.52 -2.38
C ARG A 58 1.33 -11.94 -1.81
N PRO A 59 0.37 -11.57 -2.68
CA PRO A 59 -0.97 -11.23 -2.24
C PRO A 59 -1.62 -12.39 -1.47
N PRO A 60 -2.74 -12.13 -0.76
CA PRO A 60 -3.59 -13.18 -0.24
C PRO A 60 -4.04 -14.14 -1.37
N GLY A 61 -4.00 -15.45 -1.12
CA GLY A 61 -4.36 -16.45 -2.13
C GLY A 61 -3.70 -17.82 -1.92
N PRO A 62 -3.79 -18.72 -2.92
CA PRO A 62 -4.29 -18.51 -4.27
C PRO A 62 -5.82 -18.60 -4.35
N LEU A 63 -6.47 -17.65 -5.03
CA LEU A 63 -7.92 -17.69 -5.26
C LEU A 63 -8.29 -18.72 -6.33
N THR A 64 -9.50 -19.28 -6.26
CA THR A 64 -10.02 -20.18 -7.30
C THR A 64 -10.22 -19.46 -8.63
N SER A 65 -10.47 -18.15 -8.60
CA SER A 65 -10.58 -17.27 -9.76
C SER A 65 -9.24 -17.02 -10.47
N HIS A 66 -8.10 -17.19 -9.80
CA HIS A 66 -6.80 -16.99 -10.44
C HIS A 66 -6.53 -18.08 -11.49
N SER A 67 -6.24 -17.63 -12.70
CA SER A 67 -5.78 -18.52 -13.77
C SER A 67 -4.36 -19.00 -13.48
N LEU A 68 -3.91 -20.03 -14.20
CA LEU A 68 -2.51 -20.46 -14.16
C LEU A 68 -1.57 -19.29 -14.48
N LEU A 69 -1.92 -18.51 -15.51
CA LEU A 69 -1.09 -17.40 -15.97
C LEU A 69 -0.95 -16.33 -14.89
N ASP A 70 -2.02 -16.07 -14.12
CA ASP A 70 -1.96 -15.11 -13.01
C ASP A 70 -1.02 -15.59 -11.92
N LEU A 71 -1.12 -16.86 -11.51
CA LEU A 71 -0.27 -17.46 -10.47
C LEU A 71 1.20 -17.45 -10.90
N GLU A 72 1.49 -17.90 -12.13
CA GLU A 72 2.83 -17.89 -12.70
C GLU A 72 3.39 -16.47 -12.78
N LYS A 73 2.62 -15.52 -13.32
CA LYS A 73 3.03 -14.12 -13.46
C LYS A 73 3.35 -13.48 -12.11
N ILE A 74 2.52 -13.70 -11.09
CA ILE A 74 2.74 -13.19 -9.73
C ILE A 74 4.05 -13.76 -9.18
N LEU A 75 4.20 -15.09 -9.18
CA LEU A 75 5.37 -15.75 -8.60
C LEU A 75 6.66 -15.39 -9.31
N VAL A 76 6.67 -15.38 -10.65
CA VAL A 76 7.85 -15.03 -11.45
C VAL A 76 8.22 -13.56 -11.22
N ARG A 77 7.24 -12.65 -11.16
CA ARG A 77 7.50 -11.24 -10.87
C ARG A 77 8.13 -11.07 -9.49
N THR A 78 7.55 -11.67 -8.45
CA THR A 78 8.14 -11.57 -7.10
C THR A 78 9.52 -12.21 -7.02
N ALA A 79 9.72 -13.38 -7.64
CA ALA A 79 11.02 -14.05 -7.63
C ALA A 79 12.11 -13.16 -8.25
N LYS A 80 11.82 -12.49 -9.37
CA LYS A 80 12.73 -11.53 -10.00
C LYS A 80 13.01 -10.31 -9.13
N VAL A 81 11.99 -9.77 -8.47
CA VAL A 81 12.16 -8.65 -7.52
C VAL A 81 13.03 -9.07 -6.35
N HIS A 82 12.75 -10.23 -5.75
CA HIS A 82 13.54 -10.77 -4.65
C HIS A 82 15.01 -11.01 -5.05
N GLN A 83 15.25 -11.63 -6.21
CA GLN A 83 16.59 -11.81 -6.74
C GLN A 83 17.29 -10.46 -6.97
N ASN A 84 16.61 -9.47 -7.56
CA ASN A 84 17.18 -8.15 -7.76
C ASN A 84 17.45 -7.41 -6.45
N MET A 85 16.60 -7.51 -5.43
CA MET A 85 16.78 -6.80 -4.16
C MET A 85 17.84 -7.45 -3.25
N VAL A 86 17.92 -8.78 -3.24
CA VAL A 86 18.81 -9.52 -2.32
C VAL A 86 20.17 -9.79 -2.95
N THR A 87 20.19 -10.10 -4.25
CA THR A 87 21.44 -10.49 -4.92
C THR A 87 22.16 -9.29 -5.53
N LYS A 88 21.42 -8.26 -5.98
CA LYS A 88 22.03 -7.02 -6.47
C LYS A 88 21.93 -5.97 -5.36
N ALA A 89 23.05 -5.75 -4.66
CA ALA A 89 23.12 -4.75 -3.61
C ALA A 89 22.99 -3.31 -4.13
N GLU A 90 23.07 -3.12 -5.45
CA GLU A 90 22.97 -1.81 -6.08
C GLU A 90 21.53 -1.52 -6.52
N PRO A 91 20.99 -0.32 -6.21
CA PRO A 91 19.68 0.08 -6.68
C PRO A 91 19.64 0.12 -8.21
N LEU A 92 18.59 -0.45 -8.80
CA LEU A 92 18.41 -0.48 -10.25
C LEU A 92 18.29 0.92 -10.87
N SER A 93 17.78 1.87 -10.09
CA SER A 93 17.62 3.27 -10.49
C SER A 93 17.69 4.14 -9.24
N ILE A 94 18.53 5.18 -9.31
CA ILE A 94 18.55 6.28 -8.36
C ILE A 94 18.07 7.51 -9.13
N ARG A 95 17.16 8.27 -8.53
CA ARG A 95 16.66 9.52 -9.09
C ARG A 95 16.74 10.58 -8.01
N ASP A 96 17.33 11.72 -8.35
CA ASP A 96 17.38 12.88 -7.48
C ASP A 96 16.31 13.87 -7.95
N THR A 97 15.63 14.49 -7.00
CA THR A 97 14.64 15.54 -7.27
C THR A 97 14.90 16.73 -6.36
N ASP A 98 14.69 17.93 -6.87
CA ASP A 98 14.61 19.11 -6.02
C ASP A 98 13.28 19.06 -5.25
N ILE A 99 13.37 19.27 -3.94
CA ILE A 99 12.24 19.23 -3.01
C ILE A 99 11.89 20.62 -2.48
N GLY A 100 12.65 21.66 -2.83
CA GLY A 100 12.39 23.02 -2.39
C GLY A 100 12.34 23.16 -0.86
N ALA A 101 11.23 23.72 -0.36
CA ALA A 101 10.97 23.93 1.07
C ALA A 101 10.09 22.84 1.70
N GLU A 102 9.86 21.74 0.99
CA GLU A 102 9.02 20.66 1.49
C GLU A 102 9.75 19.80 2.52
N GLU A 103 8.96 19.24 3.44
CA GLU A 103 9.38 18.40 4.54
C GLU A 103 8.46 17.16 4.67
N ASP A 104 8.80 16.28 5.61
CA ASP A 104 8.05 15.07 5.96
C ASP A 104 7.62 14.20 4.77
N PHE A 105 8.61 13.66 4.08
CA PHE A 105 8.42 12.76 2.95
C PHE A 105 7.88 11.39 3.40
N ARG A 106 6.86 10.90 2.68
CA ARG A 106 6.26 9.57 2.82
C ARG A 106 6.10 8.92 1.46
N LEU A 107 6.39 7.63 1.37
CA LEU A 107 6.11 6.83 0.17
C LEU A 107 4.78 6.11 0.38
N LEU A 108 3.81 6.36 -0.51
CA LEU A 108 2.48 5.77 -0.44
C LEU A 108 2.20 4.91 -1.69
N ALA A 109 1.70 3.70 -1.48
CA ALA A 109 1.42 2.73 -2.56
C ALA A 109 2.61 2.43 -3.47
N GLY A 110 3.84 2.56 -2.95
CA GLY A 110 5.09 2.34 -3.69
C GLY A 110 5.31 3.25 -4.91
N ARG A 111 4.46 4.26 -5.12
CA ARG A 111 4.42 5.10 -6.32
C ARG A 111 4.35 6.58 -6.01
N TRP A 112 3.67 6.95 -4.94
CA TRP A 112 3.39 8.34 -4.63
C TRP A 112 4.35 8.85 -3.58
N LEU A 113 5.07 9.92 -3.90
CA LEU A 113 5.80 10.68 -2.91
C LEU A 113 4.87 11.75 -2.36
N ILE A 114 4.48 11.60 -1.10
CA ILE A 114 3.73 12.59 -0.34
C ILE A 114 4.74 13.42 0.45
N SER A 115 4.57 14.72 0.43
CA SER A 115 5.35 15.67 1.21
C SER A 115 4.46 16.82 1.65
N ARG A 116 4.94 17.63 2.59
CA ARG A 116 4.22 18.83 3.01
C ARG A 116 5.11 20.06 2.97
N SER A 117 4.50 21.21 2.72
CA SER A 117 5.05 22.52 3.08
C SER A 117 4.44 22.96 4.43
N THR A 118 4.52 24.25 4.74
CA THR A 118 3.89 24.84 5.94
C THR A 118 2.36 24.73 5.92
N ASP A 119 1.77 24.84 4.74
CA ASP A 119 0.34 25.01 4.50
C ASP A 119 -0.24 24.03 3.48
N GLU A 120 0.58 23.38 2.65
CA GLU A 120 0.12 22.49 1.59
C GLU A 120 0.65 21.06 1.76
N VAL A 121 -0.14 20.07 1.34
CA VAL A 121 0.30 18.70 1.13
C VAL A 121 0.41 18.45 -0.36
N HIS A 122 1.58 18.01 -0.78
CA HIS A 122 1.90 17.74 -2.18
C HIS A 122 1.99 16.24 -2.44
N CYS A 123 1.61 15.84 -3.64
CA CYS A 123 1.74 14.49 -4.13
C CYS A 123 2.45 14.48 -5.48
N ARG A 124 3.44 13.60 -5.62
CA ARG A 124 4.18 13.38 -6.87
C ARG A 124 4.10 11.93 -7.32
N ASP A 125 3.84 11.74 -8.61
CA ASP A 125 3.90 10.42 -9.24
C ASP A 125 5.36 10.06 -9.58
N LEU A 126 5.92 9.06 -8.90
CA LEU A 126 7.27 8.56 -9.15
C LEU A 126 7.33 7.64 -10.38
N ASP A 127 6.20 7.09 -10.81
CA ASP A 127 6.10 6.27 -12.02
C ASP A 127 5.85 7.11 -13.27
N ASN A 128 5.67 8.43 -13.14
CA ASN A 128 5.57 9.32 -14.28
C ASN A 128 6.86 9.21 -15.13
N PRO A 129 6.78 8.89 -16.43
CA PRO A 129 7.95 8.71 -17.28
C PRO A 129 8.81 9.96 -17.39
N ASP A 130 8.23 11.14 -17.15
CA ASP A 130 8.93 12.42 -17.19
C ASP A 130 9.49 12.83 -15.80
N PHE A 131 9.28 12.02 -14.75
CA PHE A 131 9.91 12.23 -13.44
C PHE A 131 11.44 11.97 -13.52
N PRO A 132 12.30 12.83 -12.94
CA PRO A 132 12.01 13.98 -12.06
C PRO A 132 11.89 15.33 -12.80
N ARG A 133 12.01 15.36 -14.14
CA ARG A 133 12.19 16.62 -14.90
C ARG A 133 10.93 17.45 -14.99
N SER A 134 9.75 16.82 -15.05
CA SER A 134 8.49 17.52 -15.20
C SER A 134 7.29 16.77 -14.62
N SER A 135 7.50 15.99 -13.55
CA SER A 135 6.35 15.37 -12.89
C SER A 135 5.52 16.48 -12.23
N PRO A 136 4.23 16.61 -12.56
CA PRO A 136 3.40 17.63 -11.97
C PRO A 136 3.32 17.38 -10.46
N ILE A 137 3.63 18.43 -9.69
CA ILE A 137 3.36 18.45 -8.25
C ILE A 137 1.88 18.77 -8.10
N VAL A 138 1.13 17.84 -7.52
CA VAL A 138 -0.30 18.04 -7.27
C VAL A 138 -0.46 18.45 -5.81
N CYS A 139 -0.97 19.66 -5.57
CA CYS A 139 -1.47 20.03 -4.25
C CYS A 139 -2.75 19.22 -3.99
N ILE A 140 -2.69 18.30 -3.04
CA ILE A 140 -3.82 17.43 -2.68
C ILE A 140 -4.60 17.96 -1.47
N HIS A 141 -4.02 18.91 -0.75
CA HIS A 141 -4.63 19.56 0.40
C HIS A 141 -3.94 20.89 0.69
N GLU A 142 -4.72 21.92 0.96
CA GLU A 142 -4.25 23.27 1.33
C GLU A 142 -4.97 23.66 2.63
N CYS A 143 -4.20 24.12 3.62
CA CYS A 143 -4.75 24.60 4.88
C CYS A 143 -5.61 25.85 4.65
N SER A 144 -6.67 25.96 5.43
CA SER A 144 -7.43 27.21 5.49
C SER A 144 -6.59 28.33 6.11
N ASP A 145 -6.91 29.58 5.76
CA ASP A 145 -6.32 30.76 6.38
C ASP A 145 -6.36 30.63 7.92
N ASP A 146 -5.22 30.85 8.58
CA ASP A 146 -4.95 30.69 10.03
C ASP A 146 -4.60 29.29 10.53
N TYR A 147 -4.70 28.24 9.71
CA TYR A 147 -4.25 26.90 10.08
C TYR A 147 -2.88 26.58 9.51
N ASN A 148 -2.10 25.76 10.23
CA ASN A 148 -0.84 25.20 9.76
C ASN A 148 -0.89 23.67 9.81
N LEU A 149 -0.15 23.02 8.91
CA LEU A 149 0.04 21.58 8.97
C LEU A 149 0.90 21.22 10.18
N SER A 150 0.31 20.51 11.14
CA SER A 150 0.98 20.06 12.35
C SER A 150 1.52 18.63 12.24
N SER A 151 0.81 17.75 11.53
CA SER A 151 1.16 16.35 11.38
C SER A 151 0.67 15.80 10.05
N LEU A 152 1.46 14.89 9.49
CA LEU A 152 1.18 14.14 8.27
C LEU A 152 1.56 12.68 8.48
N ASP A 153 0.62 11.77 8.23
CA ASP A 153 0.87 10.34 8.17
C ASP A 153 0.27 9.71 6.90
N CYS A 154 0.81 8.56 6.51
CA CYS A 154 0.45 7.86 5.28
C CYS A 154 0.40 6.37 5.55
N ILE A 155 -0.71 5.73 5.19
CA ILE A 155 -0.92 4.32 5.49
C ILE A 155 -1.53 3.58 4.31
N GLU A 156 -1.01 2.39 4.04
CA GLU A 156 -1.47 1.49 2.98
C GLU A 156 -1.96 0.17 3.58
N ILE A 157 -3.04 -0.37 3.04
CA ILE A 157 -3.56 -1.70 3.37
C ILE A 157 -4.05 -2.44 2.13
N ILE A 158 -3.93 -3.75 2.15
CA ILE A 158 -4.61 -4.63 1.18
C ILE A 158 -5.91 -5.11 1.81
N GLY A 159 -7.04 -4.72 1.23
CA GLY A 159 -8.37 -5.16 1.64
C GLY A 159 -8.58 -6.67 1.46
N HIS A 160 -9.65 -7.20 2.05
CA HIS A 160 -10.02 -8.61 1.95
C HIS A 160 -10.30 -9.07 0.50
N ASN A 161 -10.64 -8.13 -0.38
CA ASN A 161 -10.82 -8.32 -1.82
C ASN A 161 -9.50 -8.33 -2.62
N GLY A 162 -8.36 -8.07 -1.96
CA GLY A 162 -7.05 -7.98 -2.60
C GLY A 162 -6.75 -6.61 -3.24
N HIS A 163 -7.67 -5.64 -3.15
CA HIS A 163 -7.41 -4.28 -3.61
C HIS A 163 -6.57 -3.52 -2.58
N SER A 164 -5.64 -2.70 -3.07
CA SER A 164 -4.88 -1.80 -2.20
C SER A 164 -5.70 -0.55 -1.90
N HIS A 165 -5.67 -0.11 -0.65
CA HIS A 165 -6.22 1.14 -0.17
C HIS A 165 -5.11 1.95 0.45
N ALA A 166 -5.05 3.22 0.12
CA ALA A 166 -4.03 4.14 0.59
C ALA A 166 -4.72 5.39 1.16
N PHE A 167 -4.28 5.79 2.36
CA PHE A 167 -4.85 6.91 3.09
C PHE A 167 -3.76 7.89 3.50
N ILE A 168 -4.12 9.16 3.51
CA ILE A 168 -3.29 10.27 3.95
C ILE A 168 -4.04 10.93 5.10
N ILE A 169 -3.35 11.10 6.23
CA ILE A 169 -3.93 11.59 7.47
C ILE A 169 -3.23 12.88 7.81
N ILE A 170 -4.02 13.95 7.91
CA ILE A 170 -3.55 15.30 8.06
C ILE A 170 -4.13 15.86 9.36
N ILE A 171 -3.29 16.52 10.15
CA ILE A 171 -3.77 17.40 11.21
C ILE A 171 -3.37 18.83 10.94
N GLU A 172 -4.38 19.68 10.82
CA GLU A 172 -4.24 21.11 10.80
C GLU A 172 -4.40 21.66 12.21
N GLN A 173 -3.67 22.70 12.57
CA GLN A 173 -3.80 23.40 13.85
C GLN A 173 -3.89 24.90 13.67
N ARG A 174 -4.77 25.53 14.45
CA ARG A 174 -4.84 26.99 14.60
C ARG A 174 -4.45 27.34 16.04
N GLY A 175 -3.27 27.92 16.18
CA GLY A 175 -2.69 28.20 17.49
C GLY A 175 -2.43 26.91 18.28
N LEU A 176 -2.79 26.91 19.56
CA LEU A 176 -2.61 25.76 20.47
C LEU A 176 -3.94 25.13 20.90
N GLU A 177 -5.05 25.63 20.38
CA GLU A 177 -6.39 25.36 20.94
C GLU A 177 -7.30 24.65 19.94
N GLU A 178 -7.10 24.79 18.64
CA GLU A 178 -7.99 24.22 17.63
C GLU A 178 -7.23 23.31 16.67
N ALA A 179 -7.84 22.20 16.31
CA ALA A 179 -7.31 21.28 15.32
C ALA A 179 -8.39 20.66 14.44
N TRP A 180 -7.99 20.30 13.22
CA TRP A 180 -8.78 19.49 12.30
C TRP A 180 -8.04 18.19 12.00
N LEU A 181 -8.76 17.08 12.08
CA LEU A 181 -8.31 15.78 11.59
C LEU A 181 -8.97 15.54 10.23
N ILE A 182 -8.15 15.36 9.21
CA ILE A 182 -8.59 15.14 7.84
C ILE A 182 -8.02 13.80 7.37
N VAL A 183 -8.87 12.95 6.82
CA VAL A 183 -8.46 11.69 6.20
C VAL A 183 -8.81 11.73 4.73
N LEU A 184 -7.79 11.65 3.90
CA LEU A 184 -7.91 11.55 2.46
C LEU A 184 -7.68 10.10 2.04
N LYS A 185 -8.50 9.61 1.11
CA LYS A 185 -8.35 8.30 0.47
C LYS A 185 -7.84 8.52 -0.94
N LEU A 186 -6.74 7.87 -1.29
CA LEU A 186 -6.18 7.92 -2.63
C LEU A 186 -7.12 7.17 -3.60
N ARG A 187 -7.51 7.82 -4.71
CA ARG A 187 -8.31 7.20 -5.77
C ARG A 187 -7.47 6.26 -6.63
N GLU A 188 -8.09 5.20 -7.13
CA GLU A 188 -7.48 4.41 -8.21
C GLU A 188 -7.35 5.29 -9.47
N LEU A 189 -6.11 5.46 -9.93
CA LEU A 189 -5.67 6.32 -11.03
C LEU A 189 -6.32 6.04 -12.40
N THR A 190 -7.59 6.34 -12.51
CA THR A 190 -8.33 6.25 -13.76
C THR A 190 -8.74 7.62 -14.29
N GLN A 191 -8.68 8.69 -13.47
CA GLN A 191 -9.06 10.04 -13.87
C GLN A 191 -8.05 11.08 -13.35
N ALA A 192 -7.68 12.02 -14.22
CA ALA A 192 -6.49 12.86 -14.07
C ALA A 192 -6.64 14.09 -13.15
N ASN A 193 -7.85 14.38 -12.64
CA ASN A 193 -8.12 15.68 -12.02
C ASN A 193 -8.30 15.65 -10.50
N GLU A 194 -8.61 14.49 -9.91
CA GLU A 194 -8.83 14.35 -8.47
C GLU A 194 -8.09 13.11 -8.00
N LEU A 195 -6.99 13.31 -7.29
CA LEU A 195 -6.12 12.23 -6.84
C LEU A 195 -6.63 11.59 -5.54
N CYS A 196 -7.29 12.38 -4.70
CA CYS A 196 -7.73 11.99 -3.38
C CYS A 196 -9.19 12.38 -3.15
N ASP A 197 -9.88 11.58 -2.34
CA ASP A 197 -11.18 11.88 -1.76
C ASP A 197 -11.04 12.21 -0.29
N GLU A 198 -11.59 13.33 0.16
CA GLU A 198 -11.80 13.54 1.59
C GLU A 198 -12.92 12.62 2.07
N ILE A 199 -12.58 11.65 2.92
CA ILE A 199 -13.54 10.67 3.45
C ILE A 199 -13.93 10.96 4.90
N TYR A 200 -13.17 11.81 5.58
CA TYR A 200 -13.41 12.18 6.96
C TYR A 200 -12.78 13.52 7.27
N ARG A 201 -13.52 14.38 7.97
CA ARG A 201 -13.04 15.63 8.54
C ARG A 201 -13.71 15.85 9.89
N ARG A 202 -12.93 16.16 10.93
CA ARG A 202 -13.45 16.48 12.26
C ARG A 202 -12.68 17.60 12.92
N HIS A 203 -13.43 18.55 13.47
CA HIS A 203 -12.91 19.62 14.33
C HIS A 203 -12.82 19.14 15.78
N PHE A 204 -11.81 19.61 16.50
CA PHE A 204 -11.69 19.41 17.94
C PHE A 204 -10.80 20.47 18.59
N TYR A 205 -10.99 20.66 19.88
CA TYR A 205 -10.15 21.54 20.70
C TYR A 205 -9.00 20.76 21.34
N LEU A 206 -7.82 21.37 21.41
CA LEU A 206 -6.62 20.83 22.02
C LEU A 206 -6.44 21.41 23.42
N LEU A 207 -6.05 20.56 24.38
CA LEU A 207 -5.62 20.97 25.72
C LEU A 207 -4.09 20.87 25.83
N GLY A 208 -3.34 21.47 24.89
CA GLY A 208 -1.88 21.42 24.95
C GLY A 208 -1.16 21.67 23.63
N SER A 209 0.16 21.87 23.72
CA SER A 209 0.99 22.38 22.63
C SER A 209 1.64 21.32 21.74
N SER A 210 1.33 20.03 21.90
CA SER A 210 1.89 18.98 21.05
C SER A 210 0.87 17.88 20.83
N SER A 211 0.51 17.66 19.57
CA SER A 211 -0.22 16.47 19.15
C SER A 211 0.65 15.66 18.20
N SER A 212 1.02 14.45 18.61
CA SER A 212 1.45 13.41 17.67
C SER A 212 0.21 12.71 17.14
N VAL A 213 0.30 12.21 15.91
CA VAL A 213 -0.72 11.37 15.29
C VAL A 213 -0.11 10.04 14.98
N GLU A 214 -0.76 8.99 15.45
CA GLU A 214 -0.43 7.63 15.09
C GLU A 214 -1.65 7.03 14.41
N ALA A 215 -1.46 6.59 13.17
CA ALA A 215 -2.48 5.83 12.47
C ALA A 215 -2.12 4.34 12.48
N ALA A 216 -3.13 3.50 12.69
CA ALA A 216 -3.03 2.07 12.47
C ALA A 216 -4.22 1.62 11.64
N ILE A 217 -4.01 0.70 10.72
CA ILE A 217 -5.08 0.24 9.83
C ILE A 217 -5.27 -1.27 9.97
N GLY A 218 -6.53 -1.67 10.10
CA GLY A 218 -6.99 -3.05 10.02
C GLY A 218 -7.81 -3.29 8.75
N PRO A 219 -8.17 -4.55 8.44
CA PRO A 219 -8.83 -4.93 7.18
C PRO A 219 -10.14 -4.20 6.85
N SER A 220 -10.79 -3.65 7.88
CA SER A 220 -12.07 -2.94 7.78
C SER A 220 -12.09 -1.61 8.52
N SER A 221 -11.01 -1.24 9.21
CA SER A 221 -11.06 -0.10 10.13
C SER A 221 -9.76 0.67 10.14
N LEU A 222 -9.84 1.99 10.10
CA LEU A 222 -8.73 2.90 10.31
C LEU A 222 -8.81 3.44 11.74
N LEU A 223 -7.75 3.20 12.49
CA LEU A 223 -7.52 3.70 13.83
C LEU A 223 -6.68 4.97 13.72
N VAL A 224 -7.16 6.08 14.24
CA VAL A 224 -6.37 7.29 14.40
C VAL A 224 -6.30 7.61 15.89
N LYS A 225 -5.10 7.52 16.44
CA LYS A 225 -4.79 7.93 17.79
C LYS A 225 -4.10 9.29 17.70
N TRP A 226 -4.53 10.23 18.53
CA TRP A 226 -3.80 11.49 18.72
C TRP A 226 -3.50 11.71 20.20
N GLU A 227 -2.27 12.09 20.51
CA GLU A 227 -1.83 12.31 21.88
C GLU A 227 -1.95 13.80 22.22
N ASN A 228 -3.13 14.27 22.65
CA ASN A 228 -3.21 15.61 23.27
C ASN A 228 -4.41 15.79 24.21
N VAL A 229 -5.52 15.06 24.04
CA VAL A 229 -6.68 15.15 24.94
C VAL A 229 -7.25 13.76 25.16
N ASN A 230 -7.19 13.26 26.40
CA ASN A 230 -7.84 12.03 26.87
C ASN A 230 -7.47 10.70 26.18
N ASN A 231 -6.37 10.61 25.42
CA ASN A 231 -6.05 9.44 24.59
C ASN A 231 -7.25 9.01 23.72
N VAL A 232 -7.90 9.98 23.07
CA VAL A 232 -9.03 9.66 22.20
C VAL A 232 -8.56 8.82 21.03
N LEU A 233 -9.32 7.76 20.80
CA LEU A 233 -9.09 6.78 19.75
C LEU A 233 -10.25 6.89 18.76
N LEU A 234 -9.96 7.40 17.56
CA LEU A 234 -10.94 7.41 16.48
C LEU A 234 -10.87 6.10 15.71
N ILE A 235 -12.02 5.43 15.57
CA ILE A 235 -12.16 4.23 14.73
C ILE A 235 -13.08 4.60 13.57
N ILE A 236 -12.55 4.56 12.34
CA ILE A 236 -13.29 4.81 11.10
C ILE A 236 -13.49 3.45 10.41
N ASP A 237 -14.73 3.08 10.08
CA ASP A 237 -14.98 1.90 9.23
C ASP A 237 -14.68 2.24 7.77
N ILE A 238 -13.75 1.53 7.15
CA ILE A 238 -13.28 1.79 5.79
C ILE A 238 -14.31 1.35 4.74
N ASN A 239 -15.18 0.39 5.07
CA ASN A 239 -16.14 -0.15 4.11
C ASN A 239 -17.42 0.69 4.03
N ASP A 240 -17.69 1.52 5.05
CA ASP A 240 -18.90 2.34 5.13
C ASP A 240 -18.65 3.83 4.83
N THR A 241 -17.44 4.18 4.37
CA THR A 241 -17.13 5.55 3.94
C THR A 241 -17.83 5.85 2.62
N GLN A 242 -19.12 6.19 2.67
CA GLN A 242 -19.69 7.06 1.64
C GLN A 242 -19.00 8.43 1.76
N PRO A 243 -18.76 9.14 0.64
CA PRO A 243 -18.30 10.53 0.72
C PRO A 243 -19.28 11.29 1.60
N VAL A 244 -18.77 11.79 2.72
CA VAL A 244 -19.57 12.51 3.71
C VAL A 244 -20.17 13.71 2.97
N SER A 245 -21.49 13.72 2.78
CA SER A 245 -22.17 14.98 2.43
C SER A 245 -21.78 15.99 3.51
N PRO A 246 -21.39 17.23 3.19
CA PRO A 246 -20.84 18.18 4.15
C PRO A 246 -21.75 18.24 5.39
N LEU A 247 -21.33 17.56 6.45
CA LEU A 247 -22.18 17.18 7.57
C LEU A 247 -22.00 18.18 8.69
N GLU A 248 -23.13 18.47 9.33
CA GLU A 248 -23.29 19.44 10.41
C GLU A 248 -22.22 19.23 11.49
N VAL A 249 -21.59 20.34 11.87
CA VAL A 249 -20.64 20.42 12.98
C VAL A 249 -21.33 19.90 14.24
N PHE A 250 -20.97 18.71 14.71
CA PHE A 250 -21.39 18.22 16.02
C PHE A 250 -20.59 18.97 17.08
N ASP A 251 -21.24 19.95 17.69
CA ASP A 251 -20.70 20.72 18.82
C ASP A 251 -20.86 19.85 20.09
N ASP A 252 -19.84 19.07 20.39
CA ASP A 252 -19.79 18.15 21.54
C ASP A 252 -19.48 18.91 22.85
N THR A 253 -20.06 20.11 23.03
CA THR A 253 -19.88 20.97 24.22
C THR A 253 -20.87 20.65 25.35
N THR A 254 -21.60 19.54 25.29
CA THR A 254 -22.36 19.09 26.46
C THR A 254 -21.40 18.46 27.47
N GLU A 255 -20.75 19.31 28.26
CA GLU A 255 -20.25 18.95 29.59
C GLU A 255 -21.45 18.46 30.42
N GLU A 256 -21.72 17.15 30.39
CA GLU A 256 -22.46 16.53 31.49
C GLU A 256 -21.56 16.61 32.73
N VAL A 257 -21.82 17.63 33.54
CA VAL A 257 -21.28 17.76 34.89
C VAL A 257 -21.84 16.61 35.72
N TRP A 258 -20.99 15.63 36.02
CA TRP A 258 -21.27 14.61 37.03
C TRP A 258 -21.03 15.22 38.41
N ASP A 259 -22.11 15.70 39.05
CA ASP A 259 -22.13 16.05 40.48
C ASP A 259 -22.01 14.81 41.38
#